data_AF-D7L5F6-F1
#
_entry.id   AF-D7L5F6-F1
#
_cell.length_a   1.000
_cell.length_b   1.000
_cell.length_c   1.000
_cell.angle_alpha   90.00
_cell.angle_beta   90.00
_cell.angle_gamma   90.00
#
_symmetry.space_group_name_H-M   'P 1'
#
loop_
_entity.id
_entity.type
_entity.pdbx_description
1 polymer ?
#
loop_
_entity_poly.entity_id
_entity_poly.type
_entity_poly.pdbx_seq_one_letter_code
_entity_poly.pdbx_strand_id
1 'polypeptide(L)'
;MERNIGAGARSKHRGGGGRGRGPNPLKNPQRGGQEPQGRQHHHREQEFLGEFGDLSVILKEWRDIAHIIGPVLKRRAAICWAIVFARLLEAAHNIALDEETKSFIEISINDLVKKIKKDTKDMEIGSLKKCFKIIRESGLAKKSPTSVQNDELAQKITWVFASEEKANMTFIVTKLNRSPVGIIIEIDEEFGELREGIYKVRRVQPDSNGDILRHALLITGHGHTPNGRHFLITRNSWDTDWGVKGYGRIAIEGDMTCLVFYPTF
;
A
#
# COMPACT_ATOMS: atom_id res chain seq x y z
N MET A 1 -39.60 -69.46 14.18
CA MET A 1 -38.27 -69.87 13.67
C MET A 1 -37.28 -68.87 14.28
N GLU A 2 -36.55 -69.16 15.37
CA GLU A 2 -35.53 -70.21 15.59
C GLU A 2 -34.22 -69.92 14.84
N ARG A 3 -32.98 -70.08 15.34
CA ARG A 3 -32.31 -70.46 16.64
C ARG A 3 -30.82 -69.96 16.52
N ASN A 4 -29.95 -69.77 17.53
CA ASN A 4 -29.99 -69.84 19.00
C ASN A 4 -28.80 -69.07 19.67
N ILE A 5 -28.89 -68.84 20.99
CA ILE A 5 -27.90 -69.05 22.10
C ILE A 5 -26.41 -69.33 21.72
N GLY A 6 -25.36 -68.83 22.40
CA GLY A 6 -25.26 -67.98 23.61
C GLY A 6 -24.13 -68.41 24.60
N ALA A 7 -23.70 -67.50 25.51
CA ALA A 7 -22.70 -67.67 26.60
C ALA A 7 -21.23 -68.00 26.18
N GLY A 8 -20.18 -67.74 26.98
CA GLY A 8 -20.07 -66.95 28.21
C GLY A 8 -19.07 -67.50 29.25
N ALA A 9 -18.14 -66.69 29.78
CA ALA A 9 -17.33 -67.01 30.98
C ALA A 9 -16.64 -65.76 31.59
N ARG A 10 -16.41 -65.78 32.92
CA ARG A 10 -15.51 -64.88 33.67
C ARG A 10 -14.49 -65.71 34.44
N SER A 11 -13.27 -65.20 34.65
CA SER A 11 -12.44 -65.61 35.78
C SER A 11 -11.55 -64.45 36.27
N LYS A 12 -11.01 -64.56 37.48
CA LYS A 12 -10.09 -63.62 38.16
C LYS A 12 -8.96 -64.43 38.79
N HIS A 13 -7.74 -63.89 38.85
CA HIS A 13 -6.74 -63.92 39.95
C HIS A 13 -5.52 -63.11 39.43
N ARG A 14 -4.70 -62.30 40.15
CA ARG A 14 -4.19 -62.11 41.54
C ARG A 14 -2.73 -62.59 41.73
N GLY A 15 -1.83 -61.65 42.05
CA GLY A 15 -0.41 -61.86 42.41
C GLY A 15 0.59 -61.73 41.24
N GLY A 16 1.85 -61.30 41.43
CA GLY A 16 2.47 -60.66 42.61
C GLY A 16 4.02 -60.67 42.64
N GLY A 17 4.67 -59.51 42.51
CA GLY A 17 6.14 -59.31 42.67
C GLY A 17 7.01 -59.77 41.48
N GLY A 18 8.28 -59.33 41.32
CA GLY A 18 8.98 -58.22 41.98
C GLY A 18 10.52 -58.27 41.84
N ARG A 19 11.18 -57.11 41.67
CA ARG A 19 12.67 -56.91 41.52
C ARG A 19 13.25 -57.47 40.19
N GLY A 20 14.32 -56.94 39.58
CA GLY A 20 15.04 -55.67 39.78
C GLY A 20 16.53 -55.75 39.39
N ARG A 21 17.08 -54.69 38.76
CA ARG A 21 18.34 -53.95 39.10
C ARG A 21 18.71 -52.95 38.00
N GLY A 22 19.28 -51.80 38.39
CA GLY A 22 19.87 -50.80 37.48
C GLY A 22 21.38 -51.03 37.24
N PRO A 23 22.13 -49.99 36.82
CA PRO A 23 22.51 -48.98 37.82
C PRO A 23 22.23 -47.50 37.45
N ASN A 24 22.44 -46.65 38.47
CA ASN A 24 22.38 -45.17 38.50
C ASN A 24 23.76 -44.58 38.05
N PRO A 25 24.02 -43.24 37.92
CA PRO A 25 23.71 -42.21 38.94
C PRO A 25 23.31 -40.79 38.46
N LEU A 26 22.23 -40.27 39.06
CA LEU A 26 22.16 -38.97 39.78
C LEU A 26 22.87 -37.72 39.21
N LYS A 27 22.10 -36.72 38.73
CA LYS A 27 21.76 -35.50 39.50
C LYS A 27 20.83 -34.52 38.75
N ASN A 28 19.82 -34.03 39.45
CA ASN A 28 19.08 -32.77 39.20
C ASN A 28 19.62 -31.74 40.26
N PRO A 29 19.32 -30.40 40.25
CA PRO A 29 18.09 -29.80 39.74
C PRO A 29 18.18 -28.36 39.12
N GLN A 30 16.98 -27.83 38.81
CA GLN A 30 16.53 -26.42 38.82
C GLN A 30 16.59 -25.51 37.56
N ARG A 31 15.40 -24.94 37.30
CA ARG A 31 15.07 -23.60 36.75
C ARG A 31 15.28 -23.36 35.25
N GLY A 32 14.21 -22.83 34.62
CA GLY A 32 14.19 -22.41 33.22
C GLY A 32 12.92 -22.91 32.51
N GLY A 33 11.76 -22.31 32.77
CA GLY A 33 10.56 -22.61 32.01
C GLY A 33 10.67 -22.03 30.59
N GLN A 34 10.41 -22.83 29.57
CA GLN A 34 10.23 -22.36 28.20
C GLN A 34 8.78 -22.60 27.77
N GLU A 35 8.03 -21.50 27.67
CA GLU A 35 6.73 -21.46 27.03
C GLU A 35 6.85 -21.68 25.50
N PRO A 36 5.78 -22.13 24.81
CA PRO A 36 5.88 -22.54 23.41
C PRO A 36 6.27 -21.40 22.48
N GLN A 37 6.96 -21.76 21.38
CA GLN A 37 7.45 -20.83 20.36
C GLN A 37 6.28 -20.06 19.71
N GLY A 38 6.05 -18.83 20.16
CA GLY A 38 4.82 -18.09 19.86
C GLY A 38 5.02 -16.59 19.70
N ARG A 39 5.70 -16.17 18.63
CA ARG A 39 5.48 -14.90 17.91
C ARG A 39 6.32 -14.86 16.63
N GLN A 40 5.65 -14.78 15.49
CA GLN A 40 6.28 -14.20 14.30
C GLN A 40 6.57 -12.73 14.62
N HIS A 41 7.83 -12.32 14.51
CA HIS A 41 8.17 -10.90 14.56
C HIS A 41 7.68 -10.25 13.26
N HIS A 42 6.44 -9.76 13.27
CA HIS A 42 6.07 -8.67 12.38
C HIS A 42 7.02 -7.52 12.67
N HIS A 43 7.95 -7.26 11.74
CA HIS A 43 8.59 -5.95 11.65
C HIS A 43 7.46 -4.93 11.53
N ARG A 44 7.24 -4.14 12.58
CA ARG A 44 6.55 -2.87 12.42
C ARG A 44 7.46 -2.03 11.54
N GLU A 45 7.02 -1.74 10.32
CA GLU A 45 7.59 -0.62 9.56
C GLU A 45 7.50 0.63 10.44
N GLN A 46 8.55 1.45 10.45
CA GLN A 46 8.50 2.73 11.15
C GLN A 46 7.63 3.67 10.33
N GLU A 47 6.34 3.72 10.68
CA GLU A 47 5.34 4.58 10.05
C GLU A 47 5.80 6.05 10.10
N PHE A 48 5.56 6.78 9.00
CA PHE A 48 5.89 8.19 8.91
C PHE A 48 4.89 9.01 9.73
N LEU A 49 5.36 9.71 10.76
CA LEU A 49 4.54 10.38 11.77
C LEU A 49 3.96 11.77 11.36
N GLY A 50 3.94 12.08 10.06
CA GLY A 50 3.55 13.40 9.54
C GLY A 50 4.69 14.41 9.43
N GLU A 51 5.78 14.22 10.19
CA GLU A 51 6.85 15.20 10.38
C GLU A 51 8.06 15.05 9.44
N PHE A 52 8.66 16.18 9.06
CA PHE A 52 9.88 16.27 8.23
C PHE A 52 11.09 16.87 8.99
N GLY A 53 10.99 17.06 10.30
CA GLY A 53 12.09 17.57 11.15
C GLY A 53 12.46 19.05 11.01
N ASP A 54 11.91 19.78 10.04
CA ASP A 54 12.32 21.15 9.68
C ASP A 54 11.31 22.26 10.04
N LEU A 55 10.47 22.00 11.05
CA LEU A 55 9.42 22.91 11.55
C LEU A 55 8.35 23.32 10.49
N SER A 56 8.24 22.58 9.38
CA SER A 56 7.18 22.79 8.39
C SER A 56 5.78 22.56 8.98
N VAL A 57 4.84 23.46 8.67
CA VAL A 57 3.43 23.35 9.03
C VAL A 57 2.69 22.54 7.97
N ILE A 58 2.14 21.40 8.38
CA ILE A 58 1.23 20.59 7.55
C ILE A 58 -0.17 21.22 7.64
N LEU A 59 -0.78 21.54 6.50
CA LEU A 59 -2.12 22.16 6.46
C LEU A 59 -3.24 21.13 6.22
N LYS A 60 -2.95 20.08 5.45
CA LYS A 60 -3.84 18.93 5.28
C LYS A 60 -3.01 17.71 4.91
N GLU A 61 -3.36 16.57 5.48
CA GLU A 61 -2.80 15.26 5.17
C GLU A 61 -3.91 14.18 5.23
N TRP A 62 -3.95 13.30 4.24
CA TRP A 62 -4.96 12.25 4.12
C TRP A 62 -4.60 10.97 4.88
N ARG A 63 -3.36 10.83 5.35
CA ARG A 63 -2.91 9.72 6.22
C ARG A 63 -3.43 9.84 7.65
N ASP A 64 -3.76 11.04 8.11
CA ASP A 64 -4.29 11.32 9.45
C ASP A 64 -5.67 10.66 9.67
N ILE A 65 -6.36 10.32 8.58
CA ILE A 65 -7.62 9.57 8.58
C ILE A 65 -7.32 8.09 8.35
N ALA A 66 -7.62 7.27 9.36
CA ALA A 66 -7.36 5.84 9.35
C ALA A 66 -7.92 5.17 8.08
N HIS A 67 -7.15 4.20 7.56
CA HIS A 67 -7.51 3.34 6.43
C HIS A 67 -7.71 4.03 5.06
N ILE A 68 -7.55 5.35 4.88
CA ILE A 68 -7.70 5.97 3.55
C ILE A 68 -6.58 5.58 2.58
N ILE A 69 -5.37 5.26 3.05
CA ILE A 69 -4.24 4.86 2.19
C ILE A 69 -3.49 3.67 2.79
N GLY A 70 -3.39 2.53 2.08
CA GLY A 70 -2.66 1.34 2.55
C GLY A 70 -1.14 1.52 2.70
N PRO A 71 -0.36 0.51 3.14
CA PRO A 71 1.08 0.63 3.42
C PRO A 71 1.94 0.95 2.18
N VAL A 72 3.13 1.52 2.40
CA VAL A 72 4.11 1.87 1.34
C VAL A 72 4.50 0.61 0.57
N LEU A 73 4.70 0.72 -0.74
CA LEU A 73 4.96 -0.44 -1.59
C LEU A 73 6.41 -0.49 -2.06
N LYS A 74 7.10 -1.57 -1.70
CA LYS A 74 8.44 -1.94 -2.16
C LYS A 74 8.41 -2.46 -3.59
N ARG A 75 8.28 -1.57 -4.59
CA ARG A 75 8.32 -1.94 -6.02
C ARG A 75 8.78 -0.80 -6.95
N ARG A 76 10.11 -0.68 -7.14
CA ARG A 76 10.70 0.03 -8.29
C ARG A 76 10.36 -0.74 -9.58
N ALA A 77 9.32 -0.31 -10.29
CA ALA A 77 8.90 -0.85 -11.59
C ALA A 77 8.04 0.17 -12.34
N ALA A 78 7.90 0.01 -13.67
CA ALA A 78 7.10 0.86 -14.56
C ALA A 78 5.56 0.73 -14.40
N ILE A 79 5.09 0.47 -13.17
CA ILE A 79 3.68 0.37 -12.79
C ILE A 79 3.29 1.37 -11.69
N CYS A 80 4.08 2.41 -11.48
CA CYS A 80 3.79 3.49 -10.53
C CYS A 80 2.39 4.10 -10.75
N TRP A 81 2.01 4.31 -12.01
CA TRP A 81 0.65 4.73 -12.39
C TRP A 81 -0.43 3.78 -11.84
N ALA A 82 -0.23 2.47 -11.93
CA ALA A 82 -1.18 1.46 -11.44
C ALA A 82 -1.27 1.43 -9.92
N ILE A 83 -0.15 1.68 -9.24
CA ILE A 83 -0.09 1.82 -7.78
C ILE A 83 -0.85 3.07 -7.33
N VAL A 84 -0.66 4.21 -8.00
CA VAL A 84 -1.38 5.45 -7.70
C VAL A 84 -2.88 5.28 -7.96
N PHE A 85 -3.29 4.68 -9.08
CA PHE A 85 -4.71 4.37 -9.33
C PHE A 85 -5.34 3.45 -8.27
N ALA A 86 -4.63 2.40 -7.84
CA ALA A 86 -5.10 1.52 -6.78
C ALA A 86 -5.30 2.31 -5.46
N ARG A 87 -4.32 3.09 -5.02
CA ARG A 87 -4.43 3.91 -3.80
C ARG A 87 -5.48 5.03 -3.90
N LEU A 88 -5.69 5.63 -5.08
CA LEU A 88 -6.78 6.59 -5.30
C LEU A 88 -8.17 5.93 -5.23
N LEU A 89 -8.30 4.68 -5.71
CA LEU A 89 -9.56 3.93 -5.66
C LEU A 89 -9.88 3.42 -4.25
N GLU A 90 -8.87 2.99 -3.50
CA GLU A 90 -8.97 2.69 -2.06
C GLU A 90 -9.43 3.92 -1.29
N ALA A 91 -8.75 5.07 -1.49
CA ALA A 91 -9.12 6.33 -0.86
C ALA A 91 -10.55 6.76 -1.23
N ALA A 92 -10.92 6.70 -2.52
CA ALA A 92 -12.26 7.10 -2.96
C ALA A 92 -13.38 6.26 -2.34
N HIS A 93 -13.19 4.95 -2.27
CA HIS A 93 -14.12 4.05 -1.59
C HIS A 93 -14.23 4.38 -0.10
N ASN A 94 -13.09 4.54 0.59
CA ASN A 94 -13.06 4.74 2.04
C ASN A 94 -13.49 6.17 2.47
N ILE A 95 -13.45 7.15 1.56
CA ILE A 95 -14.03 8.50 1.77
C ILE A 95 -15.56 8.48 1.61
N ALA A 96 -16.11 7.58 0.80
CA ALA A 96 -17.54 7.48 0.51
C ALA A 96 -18.31 6.48 1.41
N LEU A 97 -17.66 6.01 2.48
CA LEU A 97 -18.25 5.14 3.51
C LEU A 97 -18.41 5.91 4.83
N ASP A 98 -19.55 5.71 5.50
CA ASP A 98 -19.78 6.19 6.86
C ASP A 98 -18.73 5.60 7.82
N GLU A 99 -18.28 6.36 8.82
CA GLU A 99 -17.19 5.98 9.74
C GLU A 99 -17.36 4.58 10.34
N GLU A 100 -18.59 4.22 10.75
CA GLU A 100 -18.94 2.90 11.33
C GLU A 100 -18.80 1.73 10.34
N THR A 101 -18.76 2.01 9.03
CA THR A 101 -18.70 1.02 7.94
C THR A 101 -17.32 0.94 7.27
N LYS A 102 -16.38 1.83 7.62
CA LYS A 102 -15.03 1.87 7.04
C LYS A 102 -14.20 0.64 7.41
N SER A 103 -14.20 -0.34 6.50
CA SER A 103 -13.24 -1.45 6.52
C SER A 103 -12.16 -1.22 5.47
N PHE A 104 -10.89 -1.32 5.85
CA PHE A 104 -9.78 -1.12 4.91
C PHE A 104 -9.89 -2.10 3.72
N ILE A 105 -9.99 -1.54 2.51
CA ILE A 105 -9.88 -2.30 1.27
C ILE A 105 -8.48 -2.15 0.70
N GLU A 106 -7.96 -3.22 0.09
CA GLU A 106 -6.79 -3.12 -0.79
C GLU A 106 -7.20 -3.53 -2.21
N ILE A 107 -6.75 -2.78 -3.21
CA ILE A 107 -7.04 -3.04 -4.63
C ILE A 107 -5.94 -3.89 -5.27
N SER A 108 -6.33 -4.85 -6.10
CA SER A 108 -5.43 -5.68 -6.90
C SER A 108 -4.81 -4.85 -8.02
N ILE A 109 -3.64 -4.27 -7.75
CA ILE A 109 -2.78 -3.61 -8.75
C ILE A 109 -2.52 -4.55 -9.95
N ASN A 110 -2.45 -5.86 -9.70
CA ASN A 110 -2.27 -6.86 -10.75
C ASN A 110 -3.51 -6.97 -11.68
N ASP A 111 -4.74 -6.81 -11.19
CA ASP A 111 -5.95 -6.76 -12.04
C ASP A 111 -5.89 -5.58 -13.02
N LEU A 112 -5.49 -4.40 -12.54
CA LEU A 112 -5.31 -3.20 -13.38
C LEU A 112 -4.21 -3.39 -14.44
N VAL A 113 -3.05 -3.92 -14.04
CA VAL A 113 -1.93 -4.19 -14.97
C VAL A 113 -2.31 -5.24 -16.03
N LYS A 114 -3.00 -6.32 -15.64
CA LYS A 114 -3.52 -7.33 -16.58
C LYS A 114 -4.46 -6.71 -17.62
N LYS A 115 -5.43 -5.91 -17.16
CA LYS A 115 -6.48 -5.30 -18.00
C LYS A 115 -5.94 -4.31 -19.05
N ILE A 116 -4.76 -3.74 -18.84
CA ILE A 116 -4.18 -2.72 -19.74
C ILE A 116 -3.29 -3.33 -20.84
N LYS A 117 -2.88 -4.59 -20.70
CA LYS A 117 -1.94 -5.34 -21.58
C LYS A 117 -0.51 -4.76 -21.61
N LYS A 118 0.43 -5.59 -22.07
CA LYS A 118 1.89 -5.41 -21.96
C LYS A 118 2.51 -4.27 -22.80
N ASP A 119 1.75 -3.69 -23.72
CA ASP A 119 2.30 -3.08 -24.93
C ASP A 119 2.09 -1.56 -24.99
N THR A 120 2.45 -0.90 -23.89
CA THR A 120 2.53 0.56 -23.78
C THR A 120 3.79 0.93 -23.01
N LYS A 121 4.88 1.25 -23.74
CA LYS A 121 5.95 2.11 -23.20
C LYS A 121 5.41 3.51 -22.89
N ASP A 122 4.32 3.87 -23.56
CA ASP A 122 3.67 5.18 -23.53
C ASP A 122 3.00 5.43 -22.17
N MET A 123 3.75 6.07 -21.27
CA MET A 123 3.26 6.60 -19.98
C MET A 123 2.36 7.85 -20.17
N GLU A 124 1.66 7.93 -21.29
CA GLU A 124 0.94 9.12 -21.75
C GLU A 124 -0.52 9.19 -21.28
N ILE A 125 -1.15 10.32 -21.59
CA ILE A 125 -2.56 10.62 -21.34
C ILE A 125 -3.50 9.55 -21.94
N GLY A 126 -3.10 8.87 -23.03
CA GLY A 126 -3.83 7.72 -23.58
C GLY A 126 -4.00 6.57 -22.58
N SER A 127 -2.93 6.27 -21.83
CA SER A 127 -2.95 5.25 -20.77
C SER A 127 -3.82 5.68 -19.58
N LEU A 128 -3.86 6.96 -19.22
CA LEU A 128 -4.81 7.47 -18.21
C LEU A 128 -6.27 7.33 -18.66
N LYS A 129 -6.61 7.75 -19.88
CA LYS A 129 -7.97 7.63 -20.45
C LYS A 129 -8.43 6.16 -20.51
N LYS A 130 -7.51 5.23 -20.78
CA LYS A 130 -7.74 3.78 -20.72
C LYS A 130 -8.00 3.28 -19.28
N CYS A 131 -7.22 3.75 -18.29
CA CYS A 131 -7.46 3.46 -16.87
C CYS A 131 -8.84 3.94 -16.42
N PHE A 132 -9.20 5.19 -16.72
CA PHE A 132 -10.50 5.77 -16.37
C PHE A 132 -11.66 4.94 -16.93
N LYS A 133 -11.56 4.54 -18.21
CA LYS A 133 -12.57 3.68 -18.85
C LYS A 133 -12.71 2.33 -18.14
N ILE A 134 -11.60 1.65 -17.88
CA ILE A 134 -11.58 0.32 -17.24
C ILE A 134 -12.16 0.38 -15.82
N ILE A 135 -11.76 1.38 -15.01
CA ILE A 135 -12.23 1.53 -13.62
C ILE A 135 -13.71 1.90 -13.59
N ARG A 136 -14.21 2.70 -14.54
CA ARG A 136 -15.64 3.04 -14.65
C ARG A 136 -16.50 1.86 -15.09
N GLU A 137 -16.07 1.10 -16.11
CA GLU A 137 -16.91 0.12 -16.82
C GLU A 137 -16.74 -1.32 -16.35
N SER A 138 -15.63 -1.66 -15.70
CA SER A 138 -15.33 -3.03 -15.23
C SER A 138 -14.76 -3.10 -13.82
N GLY A 139 -14.45 -1.95 -13.22
CA GLY A 139 -13.86 -1.83 -11.88
C GLY A 139 -12.53 -2.55 -11.72
N LEU A 140 -12.02 -2.57 -10.49
CA LEU A 140 -10.84 -3.33 -10.09
C LEU A 140 -11.17 -4.26 -8.92
N ALA A 141 -10.57 -5.45 -8.92
CA ALA A 141 -10.72 -6.41 -7.84
C ALA A 141 -10.22 -5.83 -6.52
N LYS A 142 -11.08 -5.86 -5.50
CA LYS A 142 -10.64 -5.89 -4.10
C LYS A 142 -9.82 -7.16 -3.87
N LYS A 143 -8.74 -7.09 -3.11
CA LYS A 143 -8.00 -8.31 -2.71
C LYS A 143 -8.84 -9.16 -1.77
N SER A 144 -8.73 -10.47 -1.88
CA SER A 144 -9.23 -11.38 -0.86
C SER A 144 -8.39 -11.26 0.42
N PRO A 145 -9.01 -11.32 1.62
CA PRO A 145 -8.28 -11.57 2.87
C PRO A 145 -7.68 -12.99 2.94
N THR A 146 -8.13 -13.92 2.09
CA THR A 146 -7.57 -15.26 1.98
C THR A 146 -6.37 -15.29 1.01
N SER A 147 -5.43 -16.20 1.24
CA SER A 147 -4.16 -16.31 0.51
C SER A 147 -4.27 -16.70 -0.98
N VAL A 148 -5.49 -16.95 -1.49
CA VAL A 148 -5.75 -17.28 -2.90
C VAL A 148 -6.49 -16.11 -3.56
N GLN A 149 -5.74 -15.22 -4.22
CA GLN A 149 -6.32 -14.13 -5.01
C GLN A 149 -6.84 -14.65 -6.36
N ASN A 150 -8.16 -14.76 -6.49
CA ASN A 150 -8.81 -14.85 -7.80
C ASN A 150 -9.39 -13.48 -8.17
N ASP A 151 -8.71 -12.76 -9.07
CA ASP A 151 -9.16 -11.43 -9.52
C ASP A 151 -10.52 -11.47 -10.24
N GLU A 152 -10.92 -12.58 -10.86
CA GLU A 152 -12.14 -12.66 -11.69
C GLU A 152 -13.41 -12.76 -10.83
N LEU A 153 -13.34 -13.53 -9.74
CA LEU A 153 -14.46 -13.72 -8.79
C LEU A 153 -14.49 -12.66 -7.67
N ALA A 154 -13.46 -11.84 -7.56
CA ALA A 154 -13.38 -10.81 -6.53
C ALA A 154 -14.35 -9.64 -6.78
N GLN A 155 -14.90 -9.09 -5.68
CA GLN A 155 -15.72 -7.87 -5.69
C GLN A 155 -14.98 -6.75 -6.45
N LYS A 156 -15.65 -6.17 -7.46
CA LYS A 156 -15.11 -5.06 -8.23
C LYS A 156 -15.54 -3.73 -7.62
N ILE A 157 -14.57 -2.84 -7.41
CA ILE A 157 -14.83 -1.44 -7.06
C ILE A 157 -14.71 -0.60 -8.32
N THR A 158 -15.75 0.17 -8.65
CA THR A 158 -15.78 1.12 -9.75
C THR A 158 -15.68 2.55 -9.22
N TRP A 159 -15.16 3.48 -10.03
CA TRP A 159 -15.19 4.90 -9.73
C TRP A 159 -15.04 5.74 -11.01
N VAL A 160 -15.46 7.01 -10.96
CA VAL A 160 -15.27 7.97 -12.06
C VAL A 160 -14.03 8.83 -11.75
N PHE A 161 -13.12 8.91 -12.72
CA PHE A 161 -11.89 9.69 -12.61
C PHE A 161 -11.87 10.81 -13.64
N ALA A 162 -11.22 11.91 -13.29
CA ALA A 162 -10.91 13.03 -14.18
C ALA A 162 -9.42 13.37 -14.12
N SER A 163 -8.95 14.15 -15.10
CA SER A 163 -7.59 14.68 -15.16
C SER A 163 -7.58 16.15 -15.53
N GLU A 164 -6.52 16.85 -15.14
CA GLU A 164 -6.15 18.16 -15.63
C GLU A 164 -4.71 18.07 -16.14
N GLU A 165 -4.47 18.54 -17.37
CA GLU A 165 -3.16 18.44 -18.04
C GLU A 165 -2.23 19.59 -17.64
N LYS A 166 -2.78 20.72 -17.15
CA LYS A 166 -2.04 21.92 -16.75
C LYS A 166 -2.39 22.38 -15.33
N ALA A 167 -2.36 21.46 -14.36
CA ALA A 167 -2.67 21.80 -12.97
C ALA A 167 -1.51 22.54 -12.31
N ASN A 168 -1.83 23.68 -11.68
CA ASN A 168 -0.93 24.42 -10.79
C ASN A 168 -1.17 24.04 -9.32
N MET A 169 -0.35 24.58 -8.41
CA MET A 169 -0.46 24.36 -6.96
C MET A 169 -1.89 24.59 -6.43
N THR A 170 -2.54 25.70 -6.81
CA THR A 170 -3.90 26.07 -6.36
C THR A 170 -4.94 25.03 -6.77
N PHE A 171 -4.91 24.58 -8.03
CA PHE A 171 -5.81 23.53 -8.51
C PHE A 171 -5.64 22.23 -7.72
N ILE A 172 -4.38 21.83 -7.49
CA ILE A 172 -4.04 20.59 -6.77
C ILE A 172 -4.54 20.65 -5.32
N VAL A 173 -4.29 21.75 -4.61
CA VAL A 173 -4.80 21.99 -3.25
C VAL A 173 -6.33 21.97 -3.21
N THR A 174 -6.99 22.53 -4.24
CA THR A 174 -8.46 22.49 -4.37
C THR A 174 -8.99 21.06 -4.51
N LYS A 175 -8.25 20.14 -5.16
CA LYS A 175 -8.61 18.71 -5.21
C LYS A 175 -8.27 17.99 -3.90
N LEU A 176 -7.14 18.31 -3.26
CA LEU A 176 -6.74 17.76 -1.95
C LEU A 176 -7.75 18.04 -0.84
N ASN A 177 -8.60 19.07 -0.98
CA ASN A 177 -9.72 19.27 -0.08
C ASN A 177 -10.72 18.08 -0.09
N ARG A 178 -10.90 17.39 -1.22
CA ARG A 178 -11.89 16.29 -1.38
C ARG A 178 -11.28 14.88 -1.39
N SER A 179 -10.06 14.69 -1.90
CA SER A 179 -9.36 13.39 -1.90
C SER A 179 -7.86 13.53 -2.11
N PRO A 180 -7.05 12.48 -1.89
CA PRO A 180 -5.71 12.37 -2.47
C PRO A 180 -5.72 12.59 -3.99
N VAL A 181 -4.57 12.96 -4.56
CA VAL A 181 -4.44 13.34 -5.99
C VAL A 181 -3.26 12.59 -6.61
N GLY A 182 -3.46 11.97 -7.78
CA GLY A 182 -2.36 11.43 -8.58
C GLY A 182 -1.71 12.54 -9.40
N ILE A 183 -0.38 12.54 -9.48
CA ILE A 183 0.40 13.47 -10.32
C ILE A 183 1.42 12.70 -11.16
N ILE A 184 1.65 13.15 -12.38
CA ILE A 184 2.77 12.75 -13.22
C ILE A 184 3.72 13.94 -13.32
N ILE A 185 4.98 13.73 -12.95
CA ILE A 185 6.07 14.71 -13.08
C ILE A 185 7.20 14.14 -13.95
N GLU A 186 7.99 15.05 -14.52
CA GLU A 186 9.30 14.73 -15.10
C GLU A 186 10.34 14.64 -13.97
N ILE A 187 11.22 13.65 -14.05
CA ILE A 187 12.18 13.32 -12.99
C ILE A 187 13.60 13.14 -13.53
N ASP A 188 14.57 13.50 -12.69
CA ASP A 188 16.00 13.34 -12.95
C ASP A 188 16.71 12.71 -11.72
N GLU A 189 18.04 12.75 -11.71
CA GLU A 189 18.88 12.18 -10.65
C GLU A 189 18.61 12.83 -9.28
N GLU A 190 18.37 14.16 -9.20
CA GLU A 190 18.00 14.84 -7.94
C GLU A 190 16.72 14.25 -7.34
N PHE A 191 15.73 13.93 -8.18
CA PHE A 191 14.52 13.25 -7.72
C PHE A 191 14.81 11.81 -7.25
N GLY A 192 15.72 11.09 -7.92
CA GLY A 192 16.18 9.75 -7.51
C GLY A 192 16.92 9.76 -6.16
N GLU A 193 17.72 10.78 -5.91
CA GLU A 193 18.55 10.93 -4.72
C GLU A 193 17.86 11.59 -3.52
N LEU A 194 16.64 12.12 -3.68
CA LEU A 194 15.88 12.77 -2.61
C LEU A 194 15.85 11.93 -1.31
N ARG A 195 16.17 12.58 -0.18
CA ARG A 195 16.04 12.06 1.19
C ARG A 195 15.23 13.05 2.02
N GLU A 196 15.83 14.19 2.32
CA GLU A 196 15.19 15.32 3.02
C GLU A 196 14.96 16.49 2.06
N GLY A 197 14.49 17.64 2.57
CA GLY A 197 14.24 18.82 1.75
C GLY A 197 12.97 18.74 0.90
N ILE A 198 12.94 19.49 -0.22
CA ILE A 198 11.79 19.67 -1.11
C ILE A 198 12.29 19.79 -2.56
N TYR A 199 12.02 18.78 -3.39
CA TYR A 199 12.36 18.77 -4.83
C TYR A 199 11.57 19.86 -5.57
N LYS A 200 12.26 20.67 -6.39
CA LYS A 200 11.59 21.66 -7.25
C LYS A 200 11.17 21.01 -8.56
N VAL A 201 9.86 20.90 -8.77
CA VAL A 201 9.30 20.39 -10.04
C VAL A 201 9.65 21.37 -11.15
N ARG A 202 10.16 20.81 -12.24
CA ARG A 202 10.73 21.51 -13.40
C ARG A 202 10.51 20.66 -14.64
N ARG A 203 10.75 21.25 -15.82
CA ARG A 203 11.00 20.48 -17.04
C ARG A 203 12.38 19.84 -16.93
N VAL A 204 12.50 18.58 -17.33
CA VAL A 204 13.78 17.84 -17.31
C VAL A 204 14.34 17.78 -18.73
N GLN A 205 15.68 17.81 -18.87
CA GLN A 205 16.32 17.63 -20.17
C GLN A 205 16.22 16.16 -20.61
N PRO A 206 16.00 15.86 -21.90
CA PRO A 206 16.07 14.49 -22.40
C PRO A 206 17.42 13.83 -22.11
N ASP A 207 17.42 12.51 -21.97
CA ASP A 207 18.65 11.72 -21.82
C ASP A 207 19.44 11.63 -23.15
N SER A 208 20.53 10.84 -23.17
CA SER A 208 21.34 10.62 -24.38
C SER A 208 20.61 9.94 -25.54
N ASN A 209 19.43 9.38 -25.31
CA ASN A 209 18.58 8.73 -26.30
C ASN A 209 17.42 9.64 -26.77
N GLY A 210 17.21 10.79 -26.11
CA GLY A 210 16.07 11.68 -26.31
C GLY A 210 14.85 11.35 -25.46
N ASP A 211 14.95 10.40 -24.51
CA ASP A 211 13.85 10.02 -23.63
C ASP A 211 13.76 10.96 -22.41
N ILE A 212 12.52 11.28 -21.98
CA ILE A 212 12.26 12.02 -20.74
C ILE A 212 11.59 11.07 -19.74
N LEU A 213 12.25 10.83 -18.61
CA LEU A 213 11.70 10.00 -17.54
C LEU A 213 10.53 10.71 -16.86
N ARG A 214 9.36 10.07 -16.91
CA ARG A 214 8.13 10.52 -16.22
C ARG A 214 7.73 9.50 -15.16
N HIS A 215 7.24 9.99 -14.02
CA HIS A 215 6.90 9.15 -12.88
C HIS A 215 5.60 9.59 -12.22
N ALA A 216 4.81 8.62 -11.78
CA ALA A 216 3.53 8.85 -11.12
C ALA A 216 3.66 8.75 -9.60
N LEU A 217 3.19 9.78 -8.90
CA LEU A 217 3.18 9.88 -7.44
C LEU A 217 1.75 10.06 -6.92
N LEU A 218 1.53 9.65 -5.67
CA LEU A 218 0.31 9.97 -4.94
C LEU A 218 0.59 11.17 -4.03
N ILE A 219 -0.11 12.28 -4.25
CA ILE A 219 -0.11 13.43 -3.34
C ILE A 219 -1.11 13.15 -2.22
N THR A 220 -0.63 13.15 -0.98
CA THR A 220 -1.44 12.83 0.22
C THR A 220 -1.73 14.06 1.06
N GLY A 221 -0.97 15.15 0.88
CA GLY A 221 -1.17 16.37 1.66
C GLY A 221 -0.42 17.58 1.11
N HIS A 222 -0.46 18.69 1.85
CA HIS A 222 0.32 19.90 1.56
C HIS A 222 0.62 20.70 2.84
N GLY A 223 1.64 21.55 2.76
CA GLY A 223 2.08 22.39 3.87
C GLY A 223 2.99 23.53 3.42
N HIS A 224 3.48 24.30 4.39
CA HIS A 224 4.45 25.37 4.17
C HIS A 224 5.65 25.20 5.12
N THR A 225 6.85 25.46 4.61
CA THR A 225 8.05 25.60 5.45
C THR A 225 7.96 26.87 6.32
N PRO A 226 8.83 27.03 7.34
CA PRO A 226 8.91 28.27 8.12
C PRO A 226 9.18 29.55 7.32
N ASN A 227 9.72 29.44 6.10
CA ASN A 227 9.94 30.58 5.19
C ASN A 227 8.77 30.81 4.19
N GLY A 228 7.65 30.10 4.35
CA GLY A 228 6.45 30.23 3.54
C GLY A 228 6.40 29.39 2.27
N ARG A 229 7.50 28.72 1.87
CA ARG A 229 7.54 27.88 0.65
C ARG A 229 6.52 26.75 0.75
N HIS A 230 5.52 26.81 -0.13
CA HIS A 230 4.45 25.82 -0.25
C HIS A 230 4.98 24.53 -0.86
N PHE A 231 4.70 23.39 -0.24
CA PHE A 231 5.00 22.06 -0.78
C PHE A 231 3.78 21.15 -0.77
N LEU A 232 3.78 20.19 -1.70
CA LEU A 232 2.92 19.02 -1.72
C LEU A 232 3.65 17.84 -1.08
N ILE A 233 2.96 17.08 -0.25
CA ILE A 233 3.46 15.84 0.34
C ILE A 233 3.15 14.71 -0.64
N THR A 234 4.19 14.10 -1.19
CA THR A 234 4.06 13.00 -2.13
C THR A 234 4.52 11.69 -1.53
N ARG A 235 3.94 10.61 -2.05
CA ARG A 235 4.27 9.25 -1.72
C ARG A 235 4.71 8.51 -2.97
N ASN A 236 5.80 7.78 -2.83
CA ASN A 236 6.43 7.03 -3.92
C ASN A 236 6.16 5.51 -3.79
N SER A 237 6.58 4.73 -4.78
CA SER A 237 6.55 3.26 -4.78
C SER A 237 7.96 2.64 -4.77
N TRP A 238 8.96 3.43 -4.38
CA TRP A 238 10.38 3.08 -4.49
C TRP A 238 11.00 2.56 -3.19
N ASP A 239 10.17 1.95 -2.34
CA ASP A 239 10.49 1.53 -0.96
C ASP A 239 10.63 2.71 0.02
N THR A 240 10.86 2.38 1.30
CA THR A 240 10.99 3.33 2.41
C THR A 240 12.34 4.06 2.48
N ASP A 241 13.35 3.57 1.74
CA ASP A 241 14.69 4.17 1.64
C ASP A 241 14.74 5.45 0.78
N TRP A 242 13.69 5.75 0.00
CA TRP A 242 13.57 6.98 -0.78
C TRP A 242 12.82 8.06 0.01
N GLY A 243 13.29 9.30 -0.07
CA GLY A 243 12.75 10.39 0.72
C GLY A 243 12.86 10.11 2.23
N VAL A 244 11.85 10.52 2.98
CA VAL A 244 11.66 10.16 4.39
C VAL A 244 10.60 9.06 4.46
N LYS A 245 11.04 7.80 4.69
CA LYS A 245 10.16 6.61 4.81
C LYS A 245 9.25 6.37 3.59
N GLY A 246 9.73 6.66 2.38
CA GLY A 246 8.96 6.51 1.14
C GLY A 246 8.07 7.71 0.78
N TYR A 247 8.13 8.78 1.59
CA TYR A 247 7.45 10.05 1.34
C TYR A 247 8.46 11.14 1.00
N GLY A 248 8.08 12.03 0.09
CA GLY A 248 8.87 13.19 -0.29
C GLY A 248 8.02 14.46 -0.24
N ARG A 249 8.68 15.58 -0.52
CA ARG A 249 8.01 16.87 -0.72
C ARG A 249 8.40 17.41 -2.08
N ILE A 250 7.42 17.93 -2.81
CA ILE A 250 7.64 18.60 -4.10
C ILE A 250 7.05 20.00 -4.06
N ALA A 251 7.71 20.96 -4.70
CA ALA A 251 7.19 22.30 -4.92
C ALA A 251 6.92 22.54 -6.41
N ILE A 252 5.74 23.05 -6.71
CA ILE A 252 5.34 23.51 -8.06
C ILE A 252 5.27 25.04 -7.95
N GLU A 253 6.12 25.72 -8.71
CA GLU A 253 6.42 27.15 -8.53
C GLU A 253 6.34 27.90 -9.87
N GLY A 254 6.00 29.19 -9.83
CA GLY A 254 5.91 30.04 -11.02
C GLY A 254 4.78 29.63 -11.96
N ASP A 255 5.10 29.52 -13.25
CA ASP A 255 4.21 29.06 -14.32
C ASP A 255 4.20 27.53 -14.51
N MET A 256 4.97 26.78 -13.69
CA MET A 256 5.05 25.33 -13.81
C MET A 256 3.68 24.68 -13.55
N THR A 257 3.31 23.76 -14.44
CA THR A 257 2.06 23.00 -14.37
C THR A 257 2.33 21.52 -14.62
N CYS A 258 1.47 20.64 -14.09
CA CYS A 258 1.64 19.19 -14.17
C CYS A 258 0.35 18.49 -14.55
N LEU A 259 0.49 17.31 -15.15
CA LEU A 259 -0.61 16.39 -15.40
C LEU A 259 -1.03 15.72 -14.08
N VAL A 260 -2.27 15.92 -13.67
CA VAL A 260 -2.86 15.31 -12.46
C VAL A 260 -4.14 14.56 -12.78
N PHE A 261 -4.46 13.57 -11.94
CA PHE A 261 -5.66 12.76 -12.05
C PHE A 261 -6.23 12.44 -10.66
N TYR A 262 -7.54 12.44 -10.55
CA TYR A 262 -8.23 12.36 -9.26
C TYR A 262 -9.60 11.67 -9.39
N PRO A 263 -10.07 10.97 -8.34
CA PRO A 263 -11.45 10.50 -8.26
C PRO A 263 -12.42 11.68 -8.18
N THR A 264 -13.57 11.58 -8.84
CA THR A 264 -14.64 12.61 -8.77
C THR A 264 -15.64 12.27 -7.67
N PHE A 265 -16.17 13.31 -7.03
CA PHE A 265 -17.27 13.32 -6.06
C PHE A 265 -18.14 14.55 -6.36
#